data_AF-A0A496NC94-F1
#
_entry.id   AF-A0A496NC94-F1
#
_cell.length_a   1.000
_cell.length_b   1.000
_cell.length_c   1.000
_cell.angle_alpha   90.00
_cell.angle_beta   90.00
_cell.angle_gamma   90.00
#
_symmetry.space_group_name_H-M   'P 1'
#
loop_
_entity.id
_entity.type
_entity.pdbx_description
1 polymer ?
#
loop_
_entity_poly.entity_id
_entity_poly.type
_entity_poly.pdbx_seq_one_letter_code
_entity_poly.pdbx_strand_id
1 'polypeptide(L)'
;MTAAFATAQTTFAGAAEIGKTKMQCVILNNGKVTKKTPCIATGYVHAGAAYGAGSGWTFQTIKGYGKITVDTSVYILYDVNDNIILDKSGEPKYEANTLMNKKDAIMRYRMPTTFKVLTKKQEELYYNGKLKNTKGKTIEPYTCLYQKNKPNFEFCFDAGFPG
;
A
#
# COMPACT_ATOMS: atom_id res chain seq x y z
N MET A 1 3.48 -18.57 -40.18
CA MET A 1 4.53 -18.11 -39.25
C MET A 1 3.89 -17.18 -38.24
N THR A 2 3.96 -17.52 -36.97
CA THR A 2 3.28 -16.82 -35.87
C THR A 2 4.05 -15.55 -35.52
N ALA A 3 3.42 -14.38 -35.66
CA ALA A 3 4.01 -13.12 -35.22
C ALA A 3 4.04 -13.09 -33.69
N ALA A 4 5.25 -13.06 -33.13
CA ALA A 4 5.46 -12.81 -31.72
C ALA A 4 5.11 -11.33 -31.45
N PHE A 5 3.98 -11.09 -30.81
CA PHE A 5 3.71 -9.81 -30.16
C PHE A 5 4.70 -9.66 -29.02
N ALA A 6 5.82 -8.99 -29.30
CA ALA A 6 6.67 -8.44 -28.26
C ALA A 6 5.82 -7.42 -27.51
N THR A 7 5.25 -7.81 -26.38
CA THR A 7 4.71 -6.86 -25.41
C THR A 7 5.87 -6.00 -24.96
N ALA A 8 6.01 -4.83 -25.57
CA ALA A 8 6.95 -3.83 -25.13
C ALA A 8 6.64 -3.54 -23.66
N GLN A 9 7.50 -4.02 -22.77
CA GLN A 9 7.52 -3.56 -21.38
C GLN A 9 7.93 -2.10 -21.45
N THR A 10 6.96 -1.20 -21.34
CA THR A 10 7.22 0.20 -21.03
C THR A 10 7.85 0.23 -19.63
N THR A 11 9.18 0.15 -19.58
CA THR A 11 9.95 0.43 -18.37
C THR A 11 9.75 1.90 -18.05
N PHE A 12 8.92 2.19 -17.06
CA PHE A 12 8.78 3.54 -16.53
C PHE A 12 10.16 4.02 -16.04
N ALA A 13 10.72 5.04 -16.70
CA ALA A 13 11.87 5.76 -16.19
C ALA A 13 11.45 6.40 -14.86
N GLY A 14 11.82 5.79 -13.72
CA GLY A 14 11.44 6.23 -12.38
C GLY A 14 10.90 5.15 -11.44
N ALA A 15 10.77 3.89 -11.88
CA ALA A 15 10.42 2.78 -10.99
C ALA A 15 11.67 2.14 -10.35
N ALA A 16 11.75 2.14 -9.03
CA ALA A 16 12.74 1.41 -8.24
C ALA A 16 12.16 0.06 -7.81
N GLU A 17 12.79 -1.02 -8.26
CA GLU A 17 12.45 -2.38 -7.85
C GLU A 17 13.00 -2.69 -6.46
N ILE A 18 12.17 -3.29 -5.62
CA ILE A 18 12.53 -3.81 -4.31
C ILE A 18 12.69 -5.33 -4.45
N GLY A 19 13.92 -5.79 -4.22
CA GLY A 19 14.26 -7.22 -4.22
C GLY A 19 13.47 -8.03 -3.19
N LYS A 20 13.77 -9.33 -3.13
CA LYS A 20 13.09 -10.23 -2.17
C LYS A 20 13.39 -9.80 -0.73
N THR A 21 12.37 -9.34 -0.02
CA THR A 21 12.42 -8.94 1.39
C THR A 21 11.64 -9.93 2.23
N LYS A 22 12.25 -10.38 3.32
CA LYS A 22 11.55 -11.16 4.35
C LYS A 22 10.96 -10.20 5.38
N MET A 23 9.66 -10.33 5.64
CA MET A 23 8.95 -9.51 6.63
C MET A 23 7.92 -10.34 7.39
N GLN A 24 7.32 -9.74 8.42
CA GLN A 24 6.25 -10.34 9.18
C GLN A 24 4.90 -9.97 8.56
N CYS A 25 4.15 -10.98 8.11
CA CYS A 25 2.76 -10.82 7.68
C CYS A 25 1.81 -11.25 8.79
N VAL A 26 0.67 -10.59 8.89
CA VAL A 26 -0.38 -10.87 9.86
C VAL A 26 -1.73 -10.92 9.16
N ILE A 27 -2.52 -11.94 9.44
CA ILE A 27 -3.91 -12.04 9.01
C ILE A 27 -4.80 -11.74 10.20
N LEU A 28 -5.79 -10.87 10.00
CA LEU A 28 -6.84 -10.62 10.96
C LEU A 28 -8.19 -11.06 10.38
N ASN A 29 -9.06 -11.53 11.28
CA ASN A 29 -10.47 -11.72 11.02
C ASN A 29 -11.27 -10.94 12.08
N ASN A 30 -12.13 -10.01 11.65
CA ASN A 30 -12.86 -9.10 12.55
C ASN A 30 -11.93 -8.35 13.52
N GLY A 31 -10.79 -7.84 13.01
CA GLY A 31 -9.79 -7.14 13.82
C GLY A 31 -9.02 -8.01 14.83
N LYS A 32 -9.27 -9.33 14.87
CA LYS A 32 -8.53 -10.28 15.72
C LYS A 32 -7.46 -11.00 14.91
N VAL A 33 -6.25 -11.09 15.43
CA VAL A 33 -5.15 -11.83 14.79
C VAL A 33 -5.51 -13.32 14.71
N THR A 34 -5.59 -13.85 13.50
CA THR A 34 -5.79 -15.28 13.24
C THR A 34 -4.51 -15.99 12.83
N LYS A 35 -3.54 -15.24 12.27
CA LYS A 35 -2.25 -15.79 11.87
C LYS A 35 -1.16 -14.74 11.90
N LYS A 36 0.02 -15.12 12.40
CA LYS A 36 1.29 -14.43 12.17
C LYS A 36 2.22 -15.38 11.45
N THR A 37 2.79 -14.96 10.32
CA THR A 37 3.75 -15.77 9.57
C THR A 37 4.82 -14.90 8.93
N PRO A 38 6.09 -15.35 8.89
CA PRO A 38 7.05 -14.79 7.97
C PRO A 38 6.54 -14.89 6.54
N CYS A 39 6.78 -13.87 5.74
CA CYS A 39 6.45 -13.80 4.32
C CYS A 39 7.62 -13.22 3.54
N ILE A 40 7.73 -13.63 2.29
CA ILE A 40 8.70 -13.07 1.34
C ILE A 40 7.90 -12.19 0.39
N ALA A 41 8.31 -10.94 0.22
CA ALA A 41 7.70 -10.01 -0.71
C ALA A 41 8.74 -9.46 -1.67
N THR A 42 8.30 -9.15 -2.89
CA THR A 42 9.00 -8.23 -3.79
C THR A 42 8.12 -7.01 -3.97
N GLY A 43 8.71 -5.87 -4.29
CA GLY A 43 7.93 -4.66 -4.49
C GLY A 43 8.53 -3.75 -5.52
N TYR A 44 7.84 -2.65 -5.78
CA TYR A 44 8.34 -1.55 -6.59
C TYR A 44 7.80 -0.24 -6.04
N VAL A 45 8.51 0.85 -6.31
CA VAL A 45 8.05 2.21 -6.06
C VAL A 45 8.30 3.02 -7.32
N HIS A 46 7.36 3.85 -7.74
CA HIS A 46 7.58 4.82 -8.81
C HIS A 46 7.13 6.20 -8.35
N ALA A 47 7.85 7.22 -8.81
CA ALA A 47 7.49 8.61 -8.63
C ALA A 47 7.57 9.31 -9.99
N GLY A 48 6.45 9.84 -10.48
CA GLY A 48 6.37 10.55 -11.74
C GLY A 48 5.66 11.88 -11.56
N ALA A 49 6.38 12.99 -11.82
CA ALA A 49 5.86 14.35 -11.69
C ALA A 49 4.63 14.65 -12.58
N ALA A 50 4.41 13.86 -13.63
CA ALA A 50 3.31 14.07 -14.58
C ALA A 50 2.22 12.97 -14.55
N TYR A 51 2.49 11.79 -13.98
CA TYR A 51 1.61 10.62 -14.13
C TYR A 51 1.23 9.95 -12.80
N GLY A 52 1.69 10.51 -11.67
CA GLY A 52 1.41 9.99 -10.35
C GLY A 52 2.59 9.27 -9.70
N ALA A 53 2.39 8.91 -8.43
CA ALA A 53 3.34 8.14 -7.64
C ALA A 53 2.63 6.92 -7.08
N GLY A 54 3.37 5.85 -6.84
CA GLY A 54 2.77 4.63 -6.36
C GLY A 54 3.79 3.58 -5.99
N SER A 55 3.28 2.51 -5.43
CA SER A 55 4.08 1.36 -5.07
C SER A 55 3.24 0.11 -5.11
N GLY A 56 3.90 -1.02 -5.36
CA GLY A 56 3.26 -2.32 -5.33
C GLY A 56 4.09 -3.32 -4.56
N TRP A 57 3.41 -4.29 -3.97
CA TRP A 57 4.00 -5.39 -3.23
C TRP A 57 3.34 -6.69 -3.63
N THR A 58 4.17 -7.69 -3.94
CA THR A 58 3.75 -9.07 -4.17
C THR A 58 4.30 -9.95 -3.07
N PHE A 59 3.40 -10.45 -2.23
CA PHE A 59 3.69 -11.39 -1.16
C PHE A 59 3.58 -12.81 -1.69
N GLN A 60 4.72 -13.51 -1.70
CA GLN A 60 4.81 -14.91 -2.12
C GLN A 60 3.95 -15.79 -1.21
N THR A 61 3.53 -16.94 -1.75
CA THR A 61 2.50 -17.83 -1.21
C THR A 61 2.45 -17.89 0.32
N ILE A 62 1.42 -17.25 0.88
CA ILE A 62 1.08 -17.30 2.29
C ILE A 62 0.26 -18.57 2.52
N LYS A 63 0.77 -19.52 3.32
CA LYS A 63 0.11 -20.80 3.57
C LYS A 63 -1.36 -20.58 3.99
N GLY A 64 -2.31 -21.14 3.22
CA GLY A 64 -3.76 -21.01 3.46
C GLY A 64 -4.44 -19.79 2.86
N TYR A 65 -3.68 -18.84 2.30
CA TYR A 65 -4.20 -17.59 1.70
C TYR A 65 -3.70 -17.34 0.28
N GLY A 66 -2.69 -18.08 -0.16
CA GLY A 66 -2.11 -17.95 -1.50
C GLY A 66 -1.23 -16.71 -1.64
N LYS A 67 -1.02 -16.29 -2.89
CA LYS A 67 -0.31 -15.04 -3.21
C LYS A 67 -1.20 -13.85 -2.89
N ILE A 68 -0.64 -12.83 -2.26
CA ILE A 68 -1.33 -11.54 -2.05
C ILE A 68 -0.57 -10.45 -2.78
N THR A 69 -1.30 -9.58 -3.47
CA THR A 69 -0.76 -8.40 -4.15
C THR A 69 -1.41 -7.16 -3.57
N VAL A 70 -0.63 -6.11 -3.39
CA VAL A 70 -1.07 -4.81 -2.88
C VAL A 70 -0.50 -3.75 -3.78
N ASP A 71 -1.33 -2.85 -4.29
CA ASP A 71 -0.91 -1.73 -5.13
C ASP A 71 -1.51 -0.45 -4.57
N THR A 72 -0.68 0.56 -4.34
CA THR A 72 -1.09 1.91 -3.96
C THR A 72 -0.65 2.88 -5.06
N SER A 73 -1.52 3.81 -5.42
CA SER A 73 -1.22 4.80 -6.46
C SER A 73 -1.93 6.11 -6.14
N VAL A 74 -1.27 7.21 -6.42
CA VAL A 74 -1.79 8.58 -6.36
C VAL A 74 -1.64 9.15 -7.77
N TYR A 75 -2.73 9.62 -8.36
CA TYR A 75 -2.74 10.17 -9.71
C TYR A 75 -3.44 11.52 -9.75
N ILE A 76 -3.06 12.35 -10.72
CA ILE A 76 -3.71 13.63 -11.00
C ILE A 76 -5.02 13.36 -11.72
N LEU A 77 -6.07 14.08 -11.34
CA LEU A 77 -7.37 13.99 -11.99
C LEU A 77 -7.45 14.90 -13.22
N TYR A 78 -8.00 14.35 -14.30
CA TYR A 78 -8.23 15.04 -15.56
C TYR A 78 -9.73 15.12 -15.86
N ASP A 79 -10.17 16.21 -16.50
CA ASP A 79 -11.53 16.32 -17.02
C ASP A 79 -11.69 15.56 -18.34
N VAL A 80 -12.88 15.63 -18.94
CA VAL A 80 -13.20 14.94 -20.20
C VAL A 80 -12.42 15.46 -21.42
N ASN A 81 -11.68 16.57 -21.28
CA ASN A 81 -10.88 17.21 -22.32
C ASN A 81 -9.37 17.09 -22.03
N ASP A 82 -8.97 16.18 -21.13
CA ASP A 82 -7.59 15.97 -20.69
C ASP A 82 -6.94 17.21 -20.00
N ASN A 83 -7.74 18.12 -19.43
CA ASN A 83 -7.21 19.20 -18.59
C ASN A 83 -7.08 18.75 -17.14
N ILE A 84 -6.02 19.19 -16.46
CA ILE A 84 -5.83 18.96 -15.03
C ILE A 84 -6.97 19.63 -14.26
N ILE A 85 -7.66 18.86 -13.42
CA ILE A 85 -8.65 19.38 -12.48
C ILE A 85 -7.91 20.01 -11.31
N LEU A 86 -8.15 21.30 -11.06
CA LEU A 86 -7.58 22.01 -9.92
C LEU A 86 -8.54 22.01 -8.72
N ASP A 87 -7.99 22.05 -7.51
CA ASP A 87 -8.74 22.27 -6.28
C ASP A 87 -9.03 23.77 -6.05
N LYS A 88 -9.65 24.10 -4.91
CA LYS A 88 -10.04 25.49 -4.60
C LYS A 88 -8.84 26.42 -4.38
N SER A 89 -7.65 25.89 -4.14
CA SER A 89 -6.38 26.62 -4.02
C SER A 89 -5.67 26.81 -5.35
N GLY A 90 -6.15 26.19 -6.44
CA GLY A 90 -5.50 26.19 -7.74
C GLY A 90 -4.43 25.11 -7.90
N GLU A 91 -4.37 24.14 -6.98
CA GLU A 91 -3.42 23.01 -7.04
C GLU A 91 -4.05 21.81 -7.76
N PRO A 92 -3.27 20.94 -8.44
CA PRO A 92 -3.81 19.72 -9.05
C PRO A 92 -4.57 18.87 -8.03
N LYS A 93 -5.77 18.41 -8.40
CA LYS A 93 -6.54 17.50 -7.59
C LYS A 93 -6.01 16.08 -7.78
N TYR A 94 -5.73 15.41 -6.67
CA TYR A 94 -5.22 14.05 -6.66
C TYR A 94 -6.28 13.05 -6.22
N GLU A 95 -6.20 11.83 -6.74
CA GLU A 95 -6.93 10.69 -6.22
C GLU A 95 -5.96 9.57 -5.85
N ALA A 96 -6.19 8.97 -4.68
CA ALA A 96 -5.47 7.81 -4.20
C ALA A 96 -6.31 6.55 -4.43
N ASN A 97 -5.71 5.54 -5.07
CA ASN A 97 -6.28 4.21 -5.18
C ASN A 97 -5.42 3.21 -4.40
N THR A 98 -6.07 2.25 -3.77
CA THR A 98 -5.43 1.12 -3.11
C THR A 98 -6.14 -0.15 -3.50
N LEU A 99 -5.39 -1.11 -4.04
CA LEU A 99 -5.87 -2.40 -4.47
C LEU A 99 -5.23 -3.49 -3.64
N MET A 100 -6.04 -4.48 -3.23
CA MET A 100 -5.54 -5.76 -2.74
C MET A 100 -6.08 -6.85 -3.66
N ASN A 101 -5.18 -7.65 -4.26
CA ASN A 101 -5.54 -8.66 -5.25
C ASN A 101 -6.39 -8.09 -6.40
N LYS A 102 -5.98 -6.92 -6.92
CA LYS A 102 -6.65 -6.19 -8.01
C LYS A 102 -8.09 -5.77 -7.70
N LYS A 103 -8.46 -5.65 -6.43
CA LYS A 103 -9.77 -5.17 -6.00
C LYS A 103 -9.61 -4.03 -5.00
N ASP A 104 -10.53 -3.08 -5.03
CA ASP A 104 -10.58 -1.96 -4.08
C ASP A 104 -10.38 -2.42 -2.64
N ALA A 105 -9.39 -1.82 -2.01
CA ALA A 105 -9.06 -2.05 -0.62
C ALA A 105 -8.95 -0.73 0.13
N ILE A 106 -9.20 -0.80 1.43
CA ILE A 106 -9.00 0.30 2.36
C ILE A 106 -7.76 -0.01 3.18
N MET A 107 -6.80 0.92 3.14
CA MET A 107 -5.60 0.88 3.97
C MET A 107 -5.87 1.52 5.33
N ARG A 108 -5.32 0.94 6.40
CA ARG A 108 -5.29 1.48 7.75
C ARG A 108 -3.99 1.10 8.44
N TYR A 109 -3.54 1.94 9.37
CA TYR A 109 -2.40 1.61 10.21
C TYR A 109 -2.87 1.00 11.54
N ARG A 110 -2.17 -0.03 12.01
CA ARG A 110 -2.44 -0.68 13.30
C ARG A 110 -1.21 -0.72 14.18
N MET A 111 -1.40 -0.50 15.47
CA MET A 111 -0.34 -0.60 16.48
C MET A 111 0.27 -2.00 16.46
N PRO A 112 1.61 -2.14 16.49
CA PRO A 112 2.27 -3.43 16.26
C PRO A 112 1.99 -4.48 17.36
N THR A 113 1.72 -4.04 18.58
CA THR A 113 1.46 -4.93 19.72
C THR A 113 -0.02 -5.24 19.92
N THR A 114 -0.88 -4.22 19.86
CA THR A 114 -2.31 -4.35 20.19
C THR A 114 -3.20 -4.56 18.98
N PHE A 115 -2.68 -4.33 17.77
CA PHE A 115 -3.45 -4.31 16.52
C PHE A 115 -4.65 -3.33 16.55
N LYS A 116 -4.68 -2.36 17.47
CA LYS A 116 -5.67 -1.29 17.44
C LYS A 116 -5.37 -0.37 16.25
N VAL A 117 -6.42 0.05 15.56
CA VAL A 117 -6.33 1.05 14.48
C VAL A 117 -5.79 2.35 15.06
N LEU A 118 -4.87 3.00 14.35
CA LEU A 118 -4.37 4.30 14.73
C LEU A 118 -5.50 5.34 14.63
N THR A 119 -5.55 6.23 15.60
CA THR A 119 -6.38 7.44 15.50
C THR A 119 -5.75 8.42 14.52
N LYS A 120 -6.53 9.37 13.98
CA LYS A 120 -6.01 10.42 13.07
C LYS A 120 -4.79 11.13 13.64
N LYS A 121 -4.84 11.51 14.92
CA LYS A 121 -3.70 12.14 15.62
C LYS A 121 -2.45 11.24 15.65
N GLN A 122 -2.63 9.93 15.77
CA GLN A 122 -1.50 8.98 15.73
C GLN A 122 -0.96 8.80 14.32
N GLU A 123 -1.81 8.80 13.29
CA GLU A 123 -1.39 8.77 11.88
C GLU A 123 -0.60 10.04 11.54
N GLU A 124 -1.07 11.22 11.94
CA GLU A 124 -0.33 12.49 11.79
C GLU A 124 1.06 12.42 12.47
N LEU A 125 1.14 11.86 13.68
CA LEU A 125 2.42 11.66 14.35
C LEU A 125 3.29 10.66 13.60
N TYR A 126 2.72 9.60 13.03
CA TYR A 126 3.46 8.60 12.25
C TYR A 126 4.06 9.21 10.99
N TYR A 127 3.25 9.92 10.19
CA TYR A 127 3.71 10.60 8.97
C TYR A 127 4.80 11.64 9.25
N ASN A 128 4.75 12.28 10.41
CA ASN A 128 5.77 13.24 10.85
C ASN A 128 6.99 12.59 11.54
N GLY A 129 7.09 11.26 11.61
CA GLY A 129 8.19 10.55 12.29
C GLY A 129 8.21 10.74 13.81
N LYS A 130 7.10 11.17 14.41
CA LYS A 130 6.94 11.54 15.83
C LYS A 130 6.15 10.53 16.65
N LEU A 131 5.61 9.47 16.04
CA LEU A 131 4.88 8.44 16.77
C LEU A 131 5.85 7.61 17.61
N LYS A 132 5.81 7.82 18.94
CA LYS A 132 6.70 7.16 19.91
C LYS A 132 5.92 6.41 20.98
N ASN A 133 6.50 5.35 21.51
CA ASN A 133 5.95 4.64 22.67
C ASN A 133 6.30 5.36 23.98
N THR A 134 5.79 4.86 25.10
CA THR A 134 6.04 5.42 26.45
C THR A 134 7.51 5.44 26.86
N LYS A 135 8.36 4.68 26.17
CA LYS A 135 9.82 4.64 26.36
C LYS A 135 10.58 5.54 25.38
N GLY A 136 9.86 6.38 24.61
CA GLY A 136 10.46 7.30 23.63
C GLY A 136 10.93 6.65 22.32
N LYS A 137 10.72 5.35 22.13
CA LYS A 137 11.11 4.64 20.89
C LYS A 137 10.07 4.85 19.80
N THR A 138 10.51 5.11 18.57
CA THR A 138 9.65 5.19 17.37
C THR A 138 8.82 3.92 17.23
N ILE A 139 7.54 4.10 16.91
CA ILE A 139 6.61 3.03 16.62
C ILE A 139 6.48 2.92 15.11
N GLU A 140 6.70 1.71 14.59
CA GLU A 140 6.42 1.33 13.22
C GLU A 140 5.09 0.56 13.22
N PRO A 141 3.99 1.16 12.75
CA PRO A 141 2.70 0.49 12.65
C PRO A 141 2.70 -0.56 11.54
N TYR A 142 1.85 -1.57 11.68
CA TYR A 142 1.50 -2.42 10.54
C TYR A 142 0.66 -1.63 9.55
N THR A 143 1.00 -1.76 8.26
CA THR A 143 0.09 -1.40 7.19
C THR A 143 -0.90 -2.55 6.99
N CYS A 144 -2.20 -2.28 7.11
CA CYS A 144 -3.26 -3.27 7.02
C CYS A 144 -4.27 -2.91 5.94
N LEU A 145 -4.71 -3.90 5.17
CA LEU A 145 -5.67 -3.73 4.10
C LEU A 145 -6.82 -4.73 4.21
N TYR A 146 -8.03 -4.25 3.93
CA TYR A 146 -9.20 -5.09 3.68
C TYR A 146 -9.88 -4.67 2.40
N GLN A 147 -10.48 -5.64 1.69
CA GLN A 147 -11.33 -5.34 0.54
C GLN A 147 -12.69 -4.83 1.04
N LYS A 148 -13.27 -3.83 0.37
CA LYS A 148 -14.60 -3.28 0.74
C LYS A 148 -15.69 -4.35 0.80
N ASN A 149 -15.62 -5.36 -0.09
CA ASN A 149 -16.56 -6.48 -0.13
C ASN A 149 -16.24 -7.64 0.84
N LYS A 150 -15.12 -7.57 1.57
CA LYS A 150 -14.71 -8.55 2.58
C LYS A 150 -14.09 -7.84 3.79
N PRO A 151 -14.83 -6.96 4.49
CA PRO A 151 -14.28 -6.09 5.52
C PRO A 151 -13.76 -6.84 6.75
N ASN A 152 -14.19 -8.08 6.94
CA ASN A 152 -13.79 -8.91 8.07
C ASN A 152 -12.35 -9.43 7.91
N PHE A 153 -11.88 -9.62 6.67
CA PHE A 153 -10.53 -10.11 6.39
C PHE A 153 -9.58 -8.94 6.19
N GLU A 154 -8.53 -8.88 7.02
CA GLU A 154 -7.44 -7.93 6.84
C GLU A 154 -6.11 -8.65 6.65
N PHE A 155 -5.34 -8.17 5.70
CA PHE A 155 -3.94 -8.54 5.49
C PHE A 155 -3.05 -7.39 5.94
N CYS A 156 -2.14 -7.66 6.87
CA CYS A 156 -1.21 -6.69 7.41
C CYS A 156 0.24 -7.10 7.17
N PHE A 157 1.11 -6.13 6.96
CA PHE A 157 2.54 -6.33 6.80
C PHE A 157 3.36 -5.16 7.31
N ASP A 158 4.59 -5.47 7.67
CA ASP A 158 5.56 -4.52 8.23
C ASP A 158 6.36 -3.87 7.10
N ALA A 159 5.68 -3.08 6.26
CA ALA A 159 6.33 -2.19 5.33
C ALA A 159 5.71 -0.80 5.50
N GLY A 160 6.58 0.18 5.77
CA GLY A 160 6.21 1.58 5.63
C GLY A 160 6.00 1.87 4.15
N PHE A 161 4.79 2.29 3.79
CA PHE A 161 4.62 3.01 2.54
C PHE A 161 5.07 4.45 2.78
N PRO A 162 5.82 5.07 1.85
CA PRO A 162 5.90 6.53 1.85
C PRO A 162 4.46 7.04 1.72
N GLY A 163 4.02 7.76 2.75
CA GLY A 163 2.77 8.53 2.72
C GLY A 163 2.94 9.84 1.98
#